data_AF-A0A061GYM4-F1
#
_entry.id   AF-A0A061GYM4-F1
#
_cell.length_a   1.000
_cell.length_b   1.000
_cell.length_c   1.000
_cell.angle_alpha   90.00
_cell.angle_beta   90.00
_cell.angle_gamma   90.00
#
_symmetry.space_group_name_H-M   'P 1'
#
loop_
_entity.id
_entity.type
_entity.pdbx_description
1 polymer ?
#
loop_
_entity_poly.entity_id
_entity_poly.type
_entity_poly.pdbx_seq_one_letter_code
_entity_poly.pdbx_strand_id
1 'polypeptide(L)'
;MDDENSNPFRRMSSRTRKVAPKMAAALASSDNRTQAALARLEALENDNAGIETIEPNDDDEASLDDDDQAYMQKRSKGTKRKTRQAKALENARKAPRTFLELLHEANLESLPAHVPSYLRAAVGPPSSTSRRHFCSVCGFTANYTCVTCGMRFCSGRCQNIHNDTRCMKFVA
;
A
#
# COMPACT_ATOMS: atom_id res chain seq x y z
N MET A 1 14.72 -32.43 -33.99
CA MET A 1 14.43 -31.10 -33.42
C MET A 1 12.91 -30.92 -33.27
N ASP A 2 12.27 -31.95 -32.71
CA ASP A 2 11.53 -31.92 -31.44
C ASP A 2 11.08 -30.54 -30.94
N ASP A 3 9.77 -30.33 -30.82
CA ASP A 3 9.13 -30.27 -29.50
C ASP A 3 7.59 -30.26 -29.62
N GLU A 4 7.04 -31.46 -29.49
CA GLU A 4 5.63 -31.78 -29.36
C GLU A 4 5.28 -31.69 -27.86
N ASN A 5 4.74 -30.55 -27.40
CA ASN A 5 4.28 -30.39 -26.02
C ASN A 5 2.78 -30.06 -25.93
N SER A 6 1.96 -30.92 -26.53
CA SER A 6 0.52 -30.96 -26.28
C SER A 6 0.22 -31.81 -25.05
N ASN A 7 0.14 -31.15 -23.89
CA ASN A 7 -0.12 -31.76 -22.58
C ASN A 7 -1.50 -32.49 -22.56
N PRO A 8 -1.57 -33.83 -22.40
CA PRO A 8 -2.78 -34.62 -22.68
C PRO A 8 -3.83 -34.65 -21.54
N PHE A 9 -3.63 -33.88 -20.46
CA PHE A 9 -4.47 -33.95 -19.25
C PHE A 9 -5.37 -32.73 -18.98
N ARG A 10 -5.69 -31.90 -19.98
CA ARG A 10 -6.79 -30.93 -19.79
C ARG A 10 -8.13 -31.65 -19.91
N ARG A 11 -8.77 -31.98 -18.78
CA ARG A 11 -10.21 -32.27 -18.72
C ARG A 11 -10.99 -31.04 -19.21
N MET A 12 -11.29 -30.99 -20.50
CA MET A 12 -12.18 -29.98 -21.05
C MET A 12 -13.61 -30.52 -21.03
N SER A 13 -14.54 -29.73 -20.50
CA SER A 13 -15.97 -30.03 -20.54
C SER A 13 -16.42 -30.13 -22.01
N SER A 14 -17.05 -31.24 -22.39
CA SER A 14 -17.65 -31.45 -23.71
C SER A 14 -18.89 -30.57 -23.97
N ARG A 15 -19.29 -29.75 -22.99
CA ARG A 15 -20.45 -28.89 -23.11
C ARG A 15 -20.13 -27.71 -24.02
N THR A 16 -20.72 -27.71 -25.21
CA THR A 16 -20.67 -26.58 -26.14
C THR A 16 -21.32 -25.36 -25.47
N ARG A 17 -20.52 -24.36 -25.09
CA ARG A 17 -21.03 -23.11 -24.54
C ARG A 17 -21.61 -22.29 -25.69
N LYS A 18 -22.93 -22.22 -25.79
CA LYS A 18 -23.60 -21.30 -26.71
C LYS A 18 -23.54 -19.89 -26.10
N VAL A 19 -22.77 -19.01 -26.74
CA VAL A 19 -22.76 -17.58 -26.41
C VAL A 19 -23.80 -16.89 -27.29
N ALA A 20 -24.63 -16.04 -26.70
CA ALA A 20 -25.62 -15.29 -27.46
C ALA A 20 -24.92 -14.38 -28.51
N PRO A 21 -25.48 -14.21 -29.72
CA PRO A 21 -24.83 -13.44 -30.79
C PRO A 21 -24.50 -11.99 -30.38
N LYS A 22 -25.35 -11.37 -29.54
CA LYS A 22 -25.08 -10.03 -28.97
C LYS A 22 -23.86 -10.02 -28.05
N MET A 23 -23.65 -11.07 -27.27
CA MET A 23 -22.48 -11.22 -26.40
C MET A 23 -21.22 -11.51 -27.22
N ALA A 24 -21.33 -12.29 -28.30
CA ALA A 24 -20.22 -12.54 -29.21
C ALA A 24 -19.75 -11.25 -29.91
N ALA A 25 -20.68 -10.40 -30.38
CA ALA A 25 -20.36 -9.10 -30.95
C ALA A 25 -19.71 -8.15 -29.93
N ALA A 26 -20.24 -8.11 -28.70
CA ALA A 26 -19.67 -7.30 -27.64
C ALA A 26 -18.23 -7.73 -27.30
N LEU A 27 -17.96 -9.04 -27.21
CA LEU A 27 -16.64 -9.59 -26.94
C LEU A 27 -15.66 -9.43 -28.13
N ALA A 28 -16.16 -9.39 -29.37
CA ALA A 28 -15.32 -9.21 -30.55
C ALA A 28 -14.82 -7.77 -30.70
N SER A 29 -15.61 -6.77 -30.27
CA SER A 29 -15.19 -5.38 -30.30
C SER A 29 -13.95 -5.14 -29.42
N SER A 30 -12.97 -4.41 -29.93
CA SER A 30 -11.81 -3.95 -29.16
C SER A 30 -12.26 -3.05 -28.01
N ASP A 31 -13.19 -2.16 -28.29
CA ASP A 31 -13.55 -1.06 -27.39
C ASP A 31 -14.25 -1.60 -26.13
N ASN A 32 -15.20 -2.53 -26.27
CA ASN A 32 -15.85 -3.13 -25.10
C ASN A 32 -14.87 -3.99 -24.29
N ARG A 33 -13.86 -4.60 -24.93
CA ARG A 33 -12.80 -5.33 -24.21
C ARG A 33 -11.93 -4.38 -23.41
N THR A 34 -11.56 -3.23 -23.98
CA THR A 34 -10.78 -2.19 -23.26
C THR A 34 -11.59 -1.59 -22.11
N GLN A 35 -12.87 -1.26 -22.32
CA GLN A 35 -13.76 -0.75 -21.28
C GLN A 35 -13.95 -1.78 -20.14
N ALA A 36 -14.14 -3.06 -20.48
CA ALA A 36 -14.24 -4.11 -19.46
C ALA A 36 -12.92 -4.32 -18.69
N ALA A 37 -11.77 -4.11 -19.32
CA ALA A 37 -10.47 -4.16 -18.65
C ALA A 37 -10.30 -2.95 -17.71
N LEU A 38 -10.62 -1.74 -18.18
CA LEU A 38 -10.57 -0.52 -17.38
C LEU A 38 -11.50 -0.59 -16.17
N ALA A 39 -12.74 -1.03 -16.34
CA ALA A 39 -13.69 -1.19 -15.23
C ALA A 39 -13.23 -2.23 -14.19
N ARG A 40 -12.48 -3.25 -14.61
CA ARG A 40 -11.85 -4.22 -13.68
C ARG A 40 -10.66 -3.62 -12.95
N LEU A 41 -9.83 -2.83 -13.63
CA LEU A 41 -8.72 -2.11 -13.00
C LEU A 41 -9.25 -1.11 -11.98
N GLU A 42 -10.26 -0.33 -12.33
CA GLU A 42 -10.93 0.62 -11.43
C GLU A 42 -11.53 -0.09 -10.20
N ALA A 43 -12.14 -1.27 -10.38
CA ALA A 43 -12.65 -2.06 -9.24
C ALA A 43 -11.51 -2.53 -8.32
N LEU A 44 -10.39 -3.00 -8.90
CA LEU A 44 -9.23 -3.43 -8.12
C LEU A 44 -8.52 -2.25 -7.43
N GLU A 45 -8.51 -1.07 -8.04
CA GLU A 45 -8.00 0.16 -7.43
C GLU A 45 -8.88 0.61 -6.26
N ASN A 46 -10.21 0.46 -6.37
CA ASN A 46 -11.15 0.74 -5.28
C ASN A 46 -11.06 -0.27 -4.12
N ASP A 47 -10.73 -1.54 -4.40
CA ASP A 47 -10.59 -2.59 -3.38
C ASP A 47 -9.23 -2.59 -2.67
N ASN A 48 -8.23 -1.83 -3.16
CA ASN A 48 -6.89 -1.73 -2.58
C ASN A 48 -6.79 -0.75 -1.39
N ALA A 49 -7.85 -0.66 -0.59
CA ALA A 49 -7.84 0.11 0.63
C ALA A 49 -7.06 -0.71 1.70
N GLY A 50 -5.77 -0.38 1.86
CA GLY A 50 -4.84 -1.10 2.74
C GLY A 50 -5.08 -0.89 4.23
N ILE A 51 -4.86 -1.97 5.00
CA ILE A 51 -4.84 -2.05 6.47
C ILE A 51 -6.20 -1.86 7.16
N GLU A 52 -6.66 -2.94 7.79
CA GLU A 52 -7.77 -2.95 8.73
C GLU A 52 -7.50 -1.97 9.87
N THR A 53 -8.23 -0.86 9.91
CA THR A 53 -8.43 -0.10 11.14
C THR A 53 -9.25 -0.96 12.08
N ILE A 54 -8.61 -1.53 13.10
CA ILE A 54 -9.28 -2.08 14.27
C ILE A 54 -10.05 -0.92 14.91
N GLU A 55 -11.37 -0.88 14.75
CA GLU A 55 -12.19 0.10 15.46
C GLU A 55 -12.13 -0.23 16.96
N PRO A 56 -11.79 0.72 17.86
CA PRO A 56 -12.11 0.56 19.27
C PRO A 56 -13.63 0.48 19.39
N ASN A 57 -14.12 -0.56 20.06
CA ASN A 57 -15.53 -0.80 20.31
C ASN A 57 -16.07 0.29 21.26
N ASP A 58 -16.53 1.42 20.71
CA ASP A 58 -17.36 2.40 21.46
C ASP A 58 -18.77 1.82 21.63
N ASP A 59 -18.88 0.85 22.53
CA ASP A 59 -20.15 0.28 23.02
C ASP A 59 -20.65 1.07 24.25
N ASP A 60 -20.72 2.40 24.12
CA ASP A 60 -21.21 3.32 25.15
C ASP A 60 -22.68 3.71 24.94
N GLU A 61 -23.54 2.76 24.54
CA GLU A 61 -25.00 2.97 24.55
C GLU A 61 -25.75 1.81 25.23
N ALA A 62 -25.39 1.54 26.48
CA ALA A 62 -26.22 0.83 27.44
C ALA A 62 -26.49 1.71 28.68
N SER A 63 -27.06 2.90 28.45
CA SER A 63 -27.71 3.67 29.52
C SER A 63 -29.01 2.98 29.89
N LEU A 64 -28.95 2.01 30.81
CA LEU A 64 -30.11 1.55 31.57
C LEU A 64 -30.33 2.54 32.71
N ASP A 65 -31.16 3.55 32.48
CA ASP A 65 -31.66 4.38 33.58
C ASP A 65 -33.17 4.59 33.48
N ASP A 66 -33.80 4.37 34.62
CA ASP A 66 -35.16 4.61 35.09
C ASP A 66 -36.38 4.03 34.36
N ASP A 67 -36.92 2.97 34.96
CA ASP A 67 -38.36 2.70 35.02
C ASP A 67 -39.08 3.88 35.70
N ASP A 68 -39.74 4.75 34.93
CA ASP A 68 -40.95 5.40 35.44
C ASP A 68 -42.00 5.69 34.36
N GLN A 69 -43.25 5.47 34.78
CA GLN A 69 -44.43 5.30 33.94
C GLN A 69 -44.93 6.62 33.36
N ALA A 70 -45.06 6.72 32.03
CA ALA A 70 -46.11 7.56 31.42
C ALA A 70 -46.37 7.21 29.94
N TYR A 71 -47.64 6.94 29.66
CA TYR A 71 -48.26 6.89 28.33
C TYR A 71 -47.72 8.00 27.40
N MET A 72 -46.97 7.62 26.37
CA MET A 72 -46.66 8.49 25.24
C MET A 72 -46.78 7.70 23.93
N GLN A 73 -47.58 8.25 23.03
CA GLN A 73 -47.92 7.71 21.72
C GLN A 73 -46.70 7.16 20.97
N LYS A 74 -46.82 5.93 20.45
CA LYS A 74 -45.87 5.34 19.49
C LYS A 74 -45.76 6.24 18.25
N ARG A 75 -44.88 7.23 18.29
CA ARG A 75 -44.33 7.82 17.07
C ARG A 75 -43.40 6.78 16.48
N SER A 76 -43.79 6.23 15.34
CA SER A 76 -42.89 5.47 14.50
C SER A 76 -41.74 6.39 14.11
N LYS A 77 -40.59 6.28 14.82
CA LYS A 77 -39.30 6.72 14.28
C LYS A 77 -39.08 5.85 13.05
N GLY A 78 -39.53 6.35 11.90
CA GLY A 78 -39.23 5.75 10.62
C GLY A 78 -37.72 5.71 10.50
N THR A 79 -37.14 4.54 10.75
CA THR A 79 -35.79 4.19 10.34
C THR A 79 -35.81 4.21 8.82
N LYS A 80 -35.73 5.41 8.23
CA LYS A 80 -35.55 5.58 6.80
C LYS A 80 -34.25 4.87 6.48
N ARG A 81 -34.40 3.66 5.94
CA ARG A 81 -33.31 2.80 5.49
C ARG A 81 -32.41 3.68 4.62
N LYS A 82 -31.21 3.99 5.12
CA LYS A 82 -30.21 4.78 4.38
C LYS A 82 -30.13 4.22 2.97
N THR A 83 -30.23 5.10 1.97
CA THR A 83 -30.15 4.70 0.57
C THR A 83 -28.82 3.98 0.33
N ARG A 84 -28.79 3.07 -0.65
CA ARG A 84 -27.55 2.34 -1.00
C ARG A 84 -26.40 3.30 -1.29
N GLN A 85 -26.71 4.48 -1.83
CA GLN A 85 -25.77 5.56 -2.07
C GLN A 85 -25.24 6.19 -0.78
N ALA A 86 -26.10 6.47 0.21
CA ALA A 86 -25.68 7.00 1.50
C ALA A 86 -24.77 6.01 2.26
N LYS A 87 -25.07 4.70 2.19
CA LYS A 87 -24.21 3.64 2.74
C LYS A 87 -22.87 3.53 2.00
N ALA A 88 -22.87 3.67 0.68
CA ALA A 88 -21.63 3.64 -0.11
C ALA A 88 -20.72 4.84 0.21
N LEU A 89 -21.29 6.03 0.40
CA LEU A 89 -20.55 7.24 0.77
C LEU A 89 -19.97 7.16 2.19
N GLU A 90 -20.71 6.55 3.12
CA GLU A 90 -20.25 6.31 4.49
C GLU A 90 -19.10 5.28 4.52
N ASN A 91 -19.21 4.21 3.74
CA ASN A 91 -18.14 3.21 3.59
C ASN A 91 -16.90 3.79 2.89
N ALA A 92 -17.06 4.69 1.92
CA ALA A 92 -15.94 5.38 1.29
C ALA A 92 -15.19 6.30 2.26
N ARG A 93 -15.88 6.90 3.23
CA ARG A 93 -15.23 7.71 4.29
C ARG A 93 -14.48 6.85 5.32
N LYS A 94 -14.88 5.59 5.48
CA LYS A 94 -14.22 4.58 6.32
C LYS A 94 -13.16 3.78 5.56
N ALA A 95 -13.03 3.98 4.26
CA ALA A 95 -11.98 3.32 3.48
C ALA A 95 -10.62 3.86 3.94
N PRO A 96 -9.65 2.98 4.22
CA PRO A 96 -8.32 3.43 4.60
C PRO A 96 -7.65 4.19 3.45
N ARG A 97 -7.02 5.31 3.80
CA ARG A 97 -6.38 6.21 2.85
C ARG A 97 -4.98 5.73 2.50
N THR A 98 -4.58 5.95 1.25
CA THR A 98 -3.21 5.66 0.84
C THR A 98 -2.24 6.66 1.45
N PHE A 99 -0.96 6.30 1.60
CA PHE A 99 0.06 7.25 2.09
C PHE A 99 0.12 8.53 1.23
N LEU A 100 -0.02 8.41 -0.10
CA LEU A 100 -0.02 9.56 -1.01
C LEU A 100 -1.23 10.48 -0.76
N GLU A 101 -2.40 9.91 -0.52
CA GLU A 101 -3.61 10.68 -0.20
C GLU A 101 -3.45 11.46 1.12
N LEU A 102 -2.91 10.81 2.15
CA LEU A 102 -2.59 11.45 3.43
C LEU A 102 -1.55 12.56 3.26
N LEU A 103 -0.56 12.37 2.39
CA LEU A 103 0.47 13.38 2.10
C LEU A 103 -0.12 14.62 1.41
N HIS A 104 -1.04 14.43 0.46
CA HIS A 104 -1.74 15.50 -0.22
C HIS A 104 -2.68 16.27 0.73
N GLU A 105 -3.44 15.57 1.57
CA GLU A 105 -4.32 16.19 2.57
C GLU A 105 -3.54 17.02 3.60
N ALA A 106 -2.39 16.52 4.05
CA ALA A 106 -1.56 17.22 5.02
C ALA A 106 -0.98 18.55 4.50
N ASN A 107 -1.05 18.79 3.17
CA ASN A 107 -0.69 20.05 2.51
C ASN A 107 0.60 20.68 3.05
N LEU A 108 1.67 19.87 3.13
CA LEU A 108 2.89 20.18 3.89
C LEU A 108 3.59 21.48 3.47
N GLU A 109 3.38 21.92 2.23
CA GLU A 109 3.93 23.17 1.68
C GLU A 109 3.29 24.43 2.29
N SER A 110 2.02 24.34 2.68
CA SER A 110 1.30 25.44 3.34
C SER A 110 1.69 25.62 4.80
N LEU A 111 2.37 24.63 5.39
CA LEU A 111 2.76 24.68 6.80
C LEU A 111 3.86 25.73 7.00
N PRO A 112 3.68 26.66 7.97
CA PRO A 112 4.71 27.63 8.34
C PRO A 112 6.06 26.96 8.66
N ALA A 113 7.15 27.70 8.45
CA ALA A 113 8.52 27.17 8.58
C ALA A 113 8.86 26.58 9.95
N HIS A 114 8.17 27.03 11.01
CA HIS A 114 8.39 26.56 12.38
C HIS A 114 7.64 25.26 12.72
N VAL A 115 6.70 24.81 11.86
CA VAL A 115 5.94 23.58 12.08
C VAL A 115 6.75 22.40 11.53
N PRO A 116 7.14 21.42 12.37
CA PRO A 116 7.81 20.21 11.92
C PRO A 116 6.90 19.44 10.96
N SER A 117 7.44 19.05 9.81
CA SER A 117 6.75 18.23 8.81
C SER A 117 7.65 17.08 8.38
N TYR A 118 7.10 16.08 7.69
CA TYR A 118 7.89 14.97 7.15
C TYR A 118 9.12 15.44 6.34
N LEU A 119 8.96 16.51 5.54
CA LEU A 119 10.02 17.09 4.74
C LEU A 119 11.07 17.85 5.57
N ARG A 120 10.67 18.41 6.71
CA ARG A 120 11.55 19.21 7.60
C ARG A 120 12.14 18.42 8.76
N ALA A 121 11.66 17.21 8.99
CA ALA A 121 12.19 16.28 9.99
C ALA A 121 13.61 15.78 9.66
N ALA A 122 14.22 16.28 8.58
CA ALA A 122 15.62 16.06 8.26
C ALA A 122 16.49 16.41 9.47
N VAL A 123 17.27 15.42 9.91
CA VAL A 123 18.29 15.63 10.95
C VAL A 123 19.25 16.70 10.40
N GLY A 124 19.44 17.77 11.18
CA GLY A 124 20.39 18.83 10.83
C GLY A 124 21.80 18.28 10.58
N PRO A 125 22.70 19.08 9.99
CA PRO A 125 24.08 18.66 9.74
C PRO A 125 24.68 18.03 11.00
N PRO A 126 25.32 16.85 10.92
CA PRO A 126 25.83 16.16 12.10
C PRO A 126 26.73 17.10 12.90
N SER A 127 26.41 17.32 14.19
CA SER A 127 27.09 18.27 15.08
C SER A 127 28.48 17.81 15.54
N SER A 128 28.82 16.53 15.33
CA SER A 128 30.10 15.96 15.75
C SER A 128 31.21 16.28 14.75
N THR A 129 32.21 17.03 15.23
CA THR A 129 33.49 17.29 14.55
C THR A 129 34.30 16.02 14.24
N SER A 130 33.99 14.88 14.86
CA SER A 130 34.64 13.59 14.56
C SER A 130 33.67 12.66 13.83
N ARG A 131 33.86 12.48 12.51
CA ARG A 131 33.18 11.41 11.76
C ARG A 131 33.75 10.07 12.21
N ARG A 132 32.91 9.19 12.76
CA ARG A 132 33.32 7.82 13.09
C ARG A 132 33.40 7.00 11.80
N HIS A 133 34.49 6.27 11.63
CA HIS A 133 34.71 5.42 10.47
C HIS A 133 34.49 3.96 10.85
N PHE A 134 33.55 3.31 10.18
CA PHE A 134 33.20 1.91 10.41
C PHE A 134 33.51 1.06 9.18
N CYS A 135 33.80 -0.21 9.44
CA CYS A 135 34.09 -1.21 8.44
C CYS A 135 32.78 -1.62 7.73
N SER A 136 32.75 -1.54 6.40
CA SER A 136 31.58 -1.91 5.61
C SER A 136 31.25 -3.41 5.63
N VAL A 137 32.15 -4.24 6.18
CA VAL A 137 31.99 -5.69 6.25
C VAL A 137 31.45 -6.13 7.60
N CYS A 138 31.98 -5.60 8.70
CA CYS A 138 31.68 -6.08 10.06
C CYS A 138 31.29 -4.99 11.06
N GLY A 139 31.25 -3.71 10.68
CA GLY A 139 30.80 -2.61 11.54
C GLY A 139 31.79 -2.13 12.61
N PHE A 140 32.93 -2.80 12.83
CA PHE A 140 33.98 -2.31 13.74
C PHE A 140 34.69 -1.06 13.21
N THR A 141 35.50 -0.40 14.04
CA THR A 141 36.28 0.77 13.62
C THR A 141 37.18 0.44 12.44
N ALA A 142 37.12 1.25 11.39
CA ALA A 142 37.89 1.05 10.19
C ALA A 142 39.12 1.95 10.15
N ASN A 143 40.29 1.31 10.01
CA ASN A 143 41.57 1.99 9.90
C ASN A 143 42.06 2.08 8.44
N TYR A 144 41.43 1.36 7.52
CA TYR A 144 41.86 1.24 6.13
C TYR A 144 40.76 1.67 5.16
N THR A 145 41.18 2.19 4.01
CA THR A 145 40.32 2.61 2.88
C THR A 145 40.72 1.86 1.63
N CYS A 146 39.73 1.32 0.91
CA CYS A 146 39.95 0.66 -0.36
C CYS A 146 40.29 1.68 -1.45
N VAL A 147 41.38 1.43 -2.20
CA VAL A 147 41.88 2.33 -3.24
C VAL A 147 41.00 2.39 -4.50
N THR A 148 40.14 1.40 -4.70
CA THR A 148 39.29 1.29 -5.90
C THR A 148 37.87 1.85 -5.73
N CYS A 149 37.35 1.95 -4.51
CA CYS A 149 35.98 2.41 -4.28
C CYS A 149 35.84 3.35 -3.07
N GLY A 150 36.92 3.58 -2.32
CA GLY A 150 36.91 4.45 -1.13
C GLY A 150 36.21 3.85 0.10
N MET A 151 35.58 2.67 0.00
CA MET A 151 34.96 2.02 1.15
C MET A 151 35.98 1.59 2.20
N ARG A 152 35.56 1.63 3.47
CA ARG A 152 36.43 1.42 4.61
C ARG A 152 36.33 0.01 5.18
N PHE A 153 37.47 -0.53 5.64
CA PHE A 153 37.56 -1.84 6.27
C PHE A 153 38.53 -1.85 7.46
N CYS A 154 38.42 -2.85 8.35
CA CYS A 154 39.21 -2.91 9.59
C CYS A 154 40.44 -3.82 9.51
N SER A 155 40.47 -4.82 8.61
CA SER A 155 41.55 -5.81 8.52
C SER A 155 41.64 -6.43 7.13
N GLY A 156 42.74 -7.13 6.83
CA GLY A 156 42.93 -7.84 5.55
C GLY A 156 41.86 -8.89 5.28
N ARG A 157 41.30 -9.54 6.31
CA ARG A 157 40.15 -10.45 6.13
C ARG A 157 38.93 -9.71 5.59
N CYS A 158 38.64 -8.53 6.13
CA CYS A 158 37.55 -7.70 5.63
C CYS A 158 37.87 -7.09 4.25
N GLN A 159 39.15 -6.86 3.93
CA GLN A 159 39.57 -6.44 2.60
C GLN A 159 39.23 -7.49 1.55
N ASN A 160 39.53 -8.77 1.80
CA ASN A 160 39.23 -9.85 0.86
C ASN A 160 37.72 -9.98 0.64
N ILE A 161 36.94 -10.04 1.73
CA ILE A 161 35.47 -10.08 1.65
C ILE A 161 34.92 -8.86 0.91
N HIS A 162 35.49 -7.68 1.17
CA HIS A 162 35.13 -6.46 0.48
C HIS A 162 35.41 -6.57 -1.03
N ASN A 163 36.61 -7.00 -1.42
CA ASN A 163 37.00 -7.18 -2.81
C ASN A 163 36.08 -8.15 -3.55
N ASP A 164 35.69 -9.25 -2.90
CA ASP A 164 34.87 -10.29 -3.51
C ASP A 164 33.41 -9.90 -3.70
N THR A 165 32.84 -9.14 -2.75
CA THR A 165 31.37 -8.98 -2.65
C THR A 165 30.87 -7.54 -2.67
N ARG A 166 31.73 -6.54 -2.45
CA ARG A 166 31.33 -5.15 -2.18
C ARG A 166 32.14 -4.10 -2.95
N CYS A 167 33.26 -4.48 -3.56
CA CYS A 167 34.17 -3.57 -4.22
C CYS A 167 33.63 -3.20 -5.61
N MET A 168 32.79 -2.16 -5.66
CA MET A 168 32.35 -1.58 -6.93
C MET A 168 33.47 -0.69 -7.46
N LYS A 169 34.06 -1.06 -8.60
CA LYS A 169 35.04 -0.23 -9.32
C LYS A 169 34.32 1.05 -9.79
N PHE A 170 34.47 2.14 -9.02
CA PHE A 170 33.94 3.50 -9.25
C PHE A 170 32.62 3.59 -10.06
N VAL A 171 31.48 3.66 -9.37
CA VAL A 171 30.34 4.44 -9.89
C VAL A 171 30.50 5.83 -9.28
N ALA A 172 31.15 6.72 -10.01
CA ALA A 172 31.15 8.16 -9.77
C ALA A 172 30.07 8.81 -10.62
#